data_AF-A0A7W1YNB0-F1
#
_entry.id   AF-A0A7W1YNB0-F1
#
_cell.length_a   1.000
_cell.length_b   1.000
_cell.length_c   1.000
_cell.angle_alpha   90.00
_cell.angle_beta   90.00
_cell.angle_gamma   90.00
#
_symmetry.space_group_name_H-M   'P 1'
#
loop_
_entity.id
_entity.type
_entity.pdbx_description
1 polymer ?
#
loop_
_entity_poly.entity_id
_entity_poly.type
_entity_poly.pdbx_seq_one_letter_code
_entity_poly.pdbx_strand_id
1 'polypeptide(L)'
;MYRIAYCSPLNPVASGISDYSEELLPYLGQYVEIDLFVDRGMTPSNANLRRALPVLPLDMLPARHARQPYAAVIYHMGNSPVHSAIYAMLGRVPGVVVLHDWVLHHFKLGYRAVQHDLDGYKAELHGRYGAAGRRAAERMLRGQLTDAVFGMPLNEDVLNRALGLIGHSHFLVERARVVRPELPVALVPMGVPLPPVIEPIAARTMLGLGSGPIWASFGHINPYKRVEPALQAFRQLRTVFPQAQYLLVGSVSPHYDLDSIIKQLGLTDAVMVTGYVPPPVFNSYVAAAELCLNLRYPTAGETSASLLRLLAAGRPTLVSATDAFLELPDAVCPKVDPDRSEQALIYHYAHLLHTTPALAVALGANARAFVAREHTLPRAAQEYVRFLAQLYGWALPEPSRPTLWEVLPEPFYGSTTTSSRPGPMSSSSVTLDPALSSVAQALTALGVTTDDDLALGDIAAIVTGLLT
;
A
#
# COMPACT_ATOMS: atom_id res chain seq x y z
N MET A 1 4.56 12.37 -29.69
CA MET A 1 4.78 12.16 -28.25
C MET A 1 5.79 11.04 -28.06
N TYR A 2 6.54 11.01 -26.97
CA TYR A 2 7.36 9.85 -26.63
C TYR A 2 6.44 8.69 -26.25
N ARG A 3 6.73 7.48 -26.74
CA ARG A 3 5.96 6.28 -26.39
C ARG A 3 6.71 5.49 -25.32
N ILE A 4 6.07 5.27 -24.19
CA ILE A 4 6.62 4.54 -23.05
C ILE A 4 5.91 3.19 -22.86
N ALA A 5 6.65 2.21 -22.35
CA ALA A 5 6.08 0.97 -21.83
C ALA A 5 5.89 1.12 -20.32
N TYR A 6 4.69 0.87 -19.82
CA TYR A 6 4.34 1.01 -18.40
C TYR A 6 3.94 -0.35 -17.83
N CYS A 7 4.80 -0.90 -16.97
CA CYS A 7 4.64 -2.21 -16.34
C CYS A 7 4.25 -2.05 -14.87
N SER A 8 3.00 -2.37 -14.54
CA SER A 8 2.47 -2.27 -13.18
C SER A 8 1.33 -3.28 -12.98
N PRO A 9 1.07 -3.77 -11.75
CA PRO A 9 -0.25 -4.29 -11.45
C PRO A 9 -1.30 -3.20 -11.69
N LEU A 10 -2.51 -3.62 -12.07
CA LEU A 10 -3.70 -2.78 -12.27
C LEU A 10 -4.91 -3.47 -11.61
N ASN A 11 -6.02 -2.77 -11.39
CA ASN A 11 -7.20 -3.40 -10.83
C ASN A 11 -7.72 -4.46 -11.82
N PRO A 12 -8.22 -5.64 -11.39
CA PRO A 12 -8.68 -5.97 -10.05
C PRO A 12 -7.61 -6.56 -9.10
N VAL A 13 -6.32 -6.53 -9.45
CA VAL A 13 -5.27 -7.00 -8.53
C VAL A 13 -5.27 -6.12 -7.28
N ALA A 14 -5.54 -6.70 -6.11
CA ALA A 14 -5.68 -5.99 -4.85
C ALA A 14 -4.34 -5.45 -4.34
N SER A 15 -3.97 -4.25 -4.78
CA SER A 15 -2.73 -3.59 -4.39
C SER A 15 -2.90 -2.08 -4.44
N GLY A 16 -2.34 -1.37 -3.46
CA GLY A 16 -2.30 0.11 -3.49
C GLY A 16 -1.55 0.65 -4.73
N ILE A 17 -0.67 -0.14 -5.33
CA ILE A 17 0.04 0.23 -6.56
C ILE A 17 -0.85 0.12 -7.79
N SER A 18 -1.84 -0.80 -7.78
CA SER A 18 -2.89 -0.87 -8.80
C SER A 18 -3.70 0.42 -8.82
N ASP A 19 -4.20 0.83 -7.65
CA ASP A 19 -4.96 2.08 -7.49
C ASP A 19 -4.13 3.29 -7.91
N TYR A 20 -2.91 3.41 -7.38
CA TYR A 20 -2.01 4.52 -7.71
C TYR A 20 -1.75 4.63 -9.21
N SER A 21 -1.51 3.50 -9.88
CA SER A 21 -1.26 3.49 -11.32
C SER A 21 -2.47 3.95 -12.11
N GLU A 22 -3.66 3.47 -11.80
CA GLU A 22 -4.88 3.91 -12.48
C GLU A 22 -5.23 5.38 -12.22
N GLU A 23 -4.85 5.91 -11.06
CA GLU A 23 -4.99 7.34 -10.74
C GLU A 23 -3.95 8.22 -11.46
N LEU A 24 -2.71 7.74 -11.63
CA LEU A 24 -1.62 8.48 -12.28
C LEU A 24 -1.73 8.51 -13.81
N LEU A 25 -2.08 7.38 -14.43
CA LEU A 25 -2.10 7.19 -15.88
C LEU A 25 -2.87 8.25 -16.69
N PRO A 26 -4.04 8.77 -16.27
CA PRO A 26 -4.74 9.77 -17.06
C PRO A 26 -4.01 11.11 -17.12
N TYR A 27 -3.20 11.44 -16.10
CA TYR A 27 -2.38 12.64 -16.05
C TYR A 27 -1.05 12.42 -16.78
N LEU A 28 -0.40 11.27 -16.59
CA LEU A 28 0.83 10.93 -17.32
C LEU A 28 0.59 10.87 -18.83
N GLY A 29 -0.56 10.35 -19.25
CA GLY A 29 -0.97 10.26 -20.65
C GLY A 29 -1.13 11.62 -21.35
N GLN A 30 -1.20 12.74 -20.63
CA GLN A 30 -1.23 14.07 -21.24
C GLN A 30 0.09 14.41 -21.95
N TYR A 31 1.20 13.85 -21.47
CA TYR A 31 2.56 14.18 -21.89
C TYR A 31 3.18 13.14 -22.82
N VAL A 32 2.77 11.87 -22.69
CA VAL A 32 3.37 10.72 -23.40
C VAL A 32 2.30 9.77 -23.94
N GLU A 33 2.68 8.96 -24.92
CA GLU A 33 1.92 7.78 -25.33
C GLU A 33 2.29 6.60 -24.44
N ILE A 34 1.31 5.80 -24.02
CA ILE A 34 1.52 4.74 -23.03
C ILE A 34 0.98 3.43 -23.60
N ASP A 35 1.84 2.42 -23.68
CA ASP A 35 1.43 1.02 -23.80
C ASP A 35 1.50 0.37 -22.41
N LEU A 36 0.37 -0.14 -21.91
CA LEU A 36 0.30 -0.84 -20.63
C LEU A 36 0.71 -2.30 -20.81
N PHE A 37 1.59 -2.78 -19.95
CA PHE A 37 2.02 -4.18 -19.92
C PHE A 37 1.60 -4.83 -18.60
N VAL A 38 0.77 -5.86 -18.70
CA VAL A 38 0.21 -6.62 -17.57
C VAL A 38 0.45 -8.12 -17.76
N ASP A 39 0.28 -8.89 -16.70
CA ASP A 39 0.43 -10.35 -16.76
C ASP A 39 -0.50 -10.98 -17.81
N ARG A 40 -0.02 -12.05 -18.45
CA ARG A 40 -0.80 -12.72 -19.51
C ARG A 40 -2.12 -13.23 -18.94
N GLY A 41 -3.22 -12.86 -19.58
CA GLY A 41 -4.58 -13.24 -19.13
C GLY A 41 -5.19 -12.26 -18.12
N MET A 42 -4.41 -11.35 -17.54
CA MET A 42 -4.92 -10.29 -16.69
C MET A 42 -5.61 -9.23 -17.54
N THR A 43 -6.85 -8.90 -17.20
CA THR A 43 -7.62 -7.83 -17.83
C THR A 43 -7.95 -6.76 -16.80
N PRO A 44 -7.52 -5.50 -17.00
CA PRO A 44 -7.82 -4.44 -16.05
C PRO A 44 -9.34 -4.26 -15.90
N SER A 45 -9.87 -4.06 -14.69
CA SER A 45 -11.30 -3.91 -14.43
C SER A 45 -11.83 -2.51 -14.80
N ASN A 46 -10.97 -1.50 -14.81
CA ASN A 46 -11.30 -0.13 -15.18
C ASN A 46 -11.57 0.05 -16.69
N ALA A 47 -12.84 0.31 -17.03
CA ALA A 47 -13.27 0.46 -18.41
C ALA A 47 -12.72 1.72 -19.12
N ASN A 48 -12.49 2.80 -18.37
CA ASN A 48 -11.92 4.03 -18.94
C ASN A 48 -10.48 3.80 -19.38
N LEU A 49 -9.70 3.11 -18.54
CA LEU A 49 -8.33 2.71 -18.87
C LEU A 49 -8.29 1.84 -20.13
N ARG A 50 -9.11 0.77 -20.20
CA ARG A 50 -9.15 -0.13 -21.38
C ARG A 50 -9.53 0.57 -22.68
N ARG A 51 -10.35 1.64 -22.60
CA ARG A 51 -10.76 2.44 -23.75
C ARG A 51 -9.67 3.42 -24.19
N ALA A 52 -8.91 3.96 -23.24
CA ALA A 52 -7.94 5.02 -23.49
C ALA A 52 -6.54 4.51 -23.85
N LEU A 53 -6.13 3.33 -23.36
CA LEU A 53 -4.76 2.83 -23.45
C LEU A 53 -4.69 1.40 -24.02
N PRO A 54 -3.72 1.10 -24.90
CA PRO A 54 -3.41 -0.28 -25.28
C PRO A 54 -2.97 -1.10 -24.06
N VAL A 55 -3.59 -2.26 -23.86
CA VAL A 55 -3.21 -3.24 -22.82
C VAL A 55 -2.61 -4.46 -23.50
N LEU A 56 -1.38 -4.81 -23.15
CA LEU A 56 -0.58 -5.83 -23.80
C LEU A 56 -0.03 -6.84 -22.76
N PRO A 57 0.14 -8.13 -23.13
CA PRO A 57 0.82 -9.09 -22.27
C PRO A 57 2.28 -8.69 -22.01
N LEU A 58 2.72 -8.75 -20.75
CA LEU A 58 4.05 -8.33 -20.30
C LEU A 58 5.17 -9.10 -21.00
N ASP A 59 4.98 -10.39 -21.23
CA ASP A 59 5.95 -11.26 -21.91
C ASP A 59 6.22 -10.89 -23.38
N MET A 60 5.36 -10.07 -24.00
CA MET A 60 5.56 -9.52 -25.34
C MET A 60 6.51 -8.32 -25.37
N LEU A 61 6.82 -7.71 -24.21
CA LEU A 61 7.65 -6.51 -24.12
C LEU A 61 9.02 -6.66 -24.82
N PRO A 62 9.80 -7.74 -24.61
CA PRO A 62 11.12 -7.86 -25.25
C PRO A 62 11.05 -7.84 -26.79
N ALA A 63 10.11 -8.60 -27.36
CA ALA A 63 9.94 -8.68 -28.81
C ALA A 63 9.45 -7.35 -29.40
N ARG A 64 8.53 -6.66 -28.71
CA ARG A 64 8.03 -5.35 -29.14
C ARG A 64 9.10 -4.26 -29.04
N HIS A 65 9.84 -4.23 -27.93
CA HIS A 65 10.91 -3.27 -27.71
C HIS A 65 12.06 -3.47 -28.72
N ALA A 66 12.40 -4.72 -29.06
CA ALA A 66 13.40 -4.99 -30.10
C ALA A 66 12.94 -4.53 -31.50
N ARG A 67 11.66 -4.70 -31.84
CA ARG A 67 11.12 -4.31 -33.15
C ARG A 67 10.91 -2.79 -33.28
N GLN A 68 10.40 -2.16 -32.24
CA GLN A 68 10.15 -0.73 -32.19
C GLN A 68 10.41 -0.23 -30.76
N PRO A 69 11.65 0.21 -30.46
CA PRO A 69 12.05 0.62 -29.13
C PRO A 69 11.10 1.64 -28.51
N TYR A 70 10.75 1.40 -27.26
CA TYR A 70 10.08 2.38 -26.42
C TYR A 70 11.09 3.44 -25.99
N ALA A 71 10.64 4.70 -25.88
CA ALA A 71 11.49 5.78 -25.41
C ALA A 71 11.95 5.54 -23.96
N ALA A 72 11.06 4.99 -23.13
CA ALA A 72 11.35 4.52 -21.78
C ALA A 72 10.51 3.28 -21.45
N VAL A 73 11.01 2.47 -20.54
CA VAL A 73 10.28 1.36 -19.92
C VAL A 73 10.23 1.63 -18.42
N ILE A 74 9.04 1.58 -17.82
CA ILE A 74 8.79 1.90 -16.42
C ILE A 74 8.26 0.64 -15.71
N TYR A 75 8.83 0.31 -14.56
CA TYR A 75 8.45 -0.84 -13.74
C TYR A 75 8.01 -0.39 -12.35
N HIS A 76 6.79 -0.71 -11.94
CA HIS A 76 6.32 -0.49 -10.57
C HIS A 76 6.63 -1.72 -9.71
N MET A 77 7.45 -1.54 -8.68
CA MET A 77 7.88 -2.60 -7.77
C MET A 77 7.50 -2.27 -6.32
N GLY A 78 6.77 -3.17 -5.68
CA GLY A 78 6.45 -3.14 -4.26
C GLY A 78 6.73 -4.48 -3.57
N ASN A 79 6.54 -4.51 -2.25
CA ASN A 79 6.86 -5.65 -1.40
C ASN A 79 5.76 -6.74 -1.38
N SER A 80 5.26 -7.14 -2.56
CA SER A 80 4.20 -8.13 -2.72
C SER A 80 4.45 -9.09 -3.89
N PRO A 81 4.05 -10.38 -3.82
CA PRO A 81 4.24 -11.35 -4.90
C PRO A 81 3.59 -10.97 -6.24
N VAL A 82 2.62 -10.05 -6.25
CA VAL A 82 1.97 -9.53 -7.47
C VAL A 82 2.96 -8.89 -8.45
N HIS A 83 4.17 -8.58 -8.01
CA HIS A 83 5.24 -8.01 -8.84
C HIS A 83 6.17 -9.07 -9.47
N SER A 84 5.87 -10.37 -9.36
CA SER A 84 6.76 -11.45 -9.80
C SER A 84 7.13 -11.39 -11.27
N ALA A 85 6.14 -11.22 -12.16
CA ALA A 85 6.39 -11.13 -13.59
C ALA A 85 7.11 -9.82 -13.98
N ILE A 86 6.77 -8.71 -13.29
CA ILE A 86 7.44 -7.41 -13.44
C ILE A 86 8.92 -7.51 -13.08
N TYR A 87 9.24 -8.12 -11.93
CA TYR A 87 10.61 -8.36 -11.49
C TYR A 87 11.40 -9.24 -12.47
N ALA A 88 10.78 -10.31 -12.97
CA ALA A 88 11.40 -11.18 -13.97
C ALA A 88 11.66 -10.42 -15.28
N MET A 89 10.72 -9.56 -15.69
CA MET A 89 10.83 -8.76 -16.92
C MET A 89 11.92 -7.68 -16.82
N LEU A 90 12.08 -7.02 -15.66
CA LEU A 90 13.18 -6.08 -15.41
C LEU A 90 14.56 -6.72 -15.66
N GLY A 91 14.70 -8.03 -15.44
CA GLY A 91 15.92 -8.78 -15.77
C GLY A 91 16.19 -8.99 -17.26
N ARG A 92 15.17 -8.85 -18.11
CA ARG A 92 15.23 -9.11 -19.55
C ARG A 92 15.29 -7.81 -20.35
N VAL A 93 14.56 -6.80 -19.91
CA VAL A 93 14.51 -5.46 -20.49
C VAL A 93 14.73 -4.46 -19.36
N PRO A 94 15.94 -3.92 -19.18
CA PRO A 94 16.20 -2.90 -18.17
C PRO A 94 15.37 -1.63 -18.41
N GLY A 95 14.99 -0.94 -17.33
CA GLY A 95 14.17 0.27 -17.39
C GLY A 95 14.22 1.09 -16.10
N VAL A 96 13.40 2.12 -16.03
CA VAL A 96 13.21 2.92 -14.82
C VAL A 96 12.33 2.15 -13.84
N VAL A 97 12.74 2.08 -12.59
CA VAL A 97 11.96 1.44 -11.52
C VAL A 97 11.31 2.51 -10.65
N VAL A 98 10.01 2.39 -10.42
CA VAL A 98 9.29 3.08 -9.34
C VAL A 98 9.27 2.13 -8.16
N LEU A 99 10.06 2.44 -7.14
CA LEU A 99 10.19 1.59 -5.95
C LEU A 99 9.27 2.13 -4.85
N HIS A 100 8.25 1.34 -4.51
CA HIS A 100 7.22 1.70 -3.52
C HIS A 100 7.61 1.33 -2.10
N ASP A 101 8.42 0.29 -1.94
CA ASP A 101 8.92 -0.20 -0.66
C ASP A 101 10.44 -0.36 -0.75
N TRP A 102 11.17 0.16 0.23
CA TRP A 102 12.62 -0.06 0.31
C TRP A 102 12.96 -1.53 0.58
N VAL A 103 12.19 -2.17 1.46
CA VAL A 103 12.35 -3.58 1.82
C VAL A 103 11.43 -4.45 0.96
N LEU A 104 12.01 -5.28 0.10
CA LEU A 104 11.34 -6.22 -0.80
C LEU A 104 11.40 -7.68 -0.30
N HIS A 105 11.60 -7.88 1.00
CA HIS A 105 11.80 -9.20 1.58
C HIS A 105 10.60 -10.13 1.38
N HIS A 106 9.39 -9.64 1.59
CA HIS A 106 8.17 -10.45 1.43
C HIS A 106 7.87 -10.74 -0.04
N PHE A 107 8.13 -9.77 -0.92
CA PHE A 107 8.16 -10.02 -2.35
C PHE A 107 9.11 -11.19 -2.68
N LYS A 108 10.37 -11.14 -2.22
CA LYS A 108 11.37 -12.18 -2.51
C LYS A 108 11.00 -13.55 -1.98
N LEU A 109 10.45 -13.62 -0.76
CA LEU A 109 9.93 -14.87 -0.20
C LEU A 109 8.83 -15.45 -1.10
N GLY A 110 7.82 -14.65 -1.46
CA GLY A 110 6.72 -15.12 -2.31
C GLY A 110 7.16 -15.47 -3.72
N TYR A 111 8.04 -14.67 -4.32
CA TYR A 111 8.64 -14.94 -5.63
C TYR A 111 9.35 -16.29 -5.66
N ARG A 112 10.18 -16.59 -4.66
CA ARG A 112 10.90 -17.87 -4.55
C ARG A 112 9.96 -19.03 -4.26
N ALA A 113 8.92 -18.82 -3.47
CA ALA A 113 7.92 -19.85 -3.21
C ALA A 113 7.13 -20.25 -4.46
N VAL A 114 6.73 -19.28 -5.29
CA VAL A 114 6.07 -19.55 -6.59
C VAL A 114 7.00 -20.32 -7.54
N GLN A 115 8.32 -20.10 -7.46
CA GLN A 115 9.32 -20.85 -8.24
C GLN A 115 9.72 -22.19 -7.62
N HIS A 116 9.09 -22.60 -6.49
CA HIS A 116 9.48 -23.79 -5.72
C HIS A 116 10.96 -23.80 -5.27
N ASP A 117 11.53 -22.62 -4.99
CA ASP A 117 12.96 -22.43 -4.71
C ASP A 117 13.20 -21.82 -3.31
N LEU A 118 12.73 -22.52 -2.26
CA LEU A 118 12.92 -22.08 -0.86
C LEU A 118 14.38 -22.20 -0.40
N ASP A 119 15.14 -23.12 -0.99
CA ASP A 119 16.58 -23.22 -0.75
C ASP A 119 17.33 -22.03 -1.35
N GLY A 120 16.97 -21.57 -2.54
CA GLY A 120 17.48 -20.34 -3.14
C GLY A 120 17.15 -19.11 -2.31
N TYR A 121 15.95 -19.03 -1.71
CA TYR A 121 15.63 -17.97 -0.75
C TYR A 121 16.59 -17.98 0.46
N LYS A 122 16.81 -19.14 1.09
CA LYS A 122 17.76 -19.25 2.22
C LYS A 122 19.19 -18.91 1.80
N ALA A 123 19.62 -19.38 0.62
CA ALA A 123 20.94 -19.13 0.09
C ALA A 123 21.16 -17.65 -0.23
N GLU A 124 20.15 -16.96 -0.79
CA GLU A 124 20.19 -15.53 -1.08
C GLU A 124 20.36 -14.70 0.20
N LEU A 125 19.56 -14.98 1.24
CA LEU A 125 19.72 -14.30 2.53
C LEU A 125 21.04 -14.62 3.21
N HIS A 126 21.50 -15.86 3.11
CA HIS A 126 22.80 -16.24 3.65
C HIS A 126 23.95 -15.53 2.93
N GLY A 127 23.90 -15.47 1.60
CA GLY A 127 24.92 -14.82 0.79
C GLY A 127 25.03 -13.32 1.06
N ARG A 128 23.90 -12.64 1.31
CA ARG A 128 23.87 -11.18 1.55
C ARG A 128 24.09 -10.80 3.01
N TYR A 129 23.49 -11.54 3.95
CA TYR A 129 23.44 -11.16 5.38
C TYR A 129 24.03 -12.23 6.31
N GLY A 130 24.79 -13.18 5.76
CA GLY A 130 25.51 -14.21 6.52
C GLY A 130 24.61 -15.12 7.35
N ALA A 131 25.11 -15.52 8.53
CA ALA A 131 24.36 -16.38 9.43
C ALA A 131 23.07 -15.74 9.96
N ALA A 132 23.03 -14.40 10.08
CA ALA A 132 21.83 -13.68 10.50
C ALA A 132 20.72 -13.78 9.45
N GLY A 133 21.06 -13.60 8.16
CA GLY A 133 20.12 -13.79 7.05
C GLY A 133 19.54 -15.19 7.00
N ARG A 134 20.40 -16.23 7.13
CA ARG A 134 19.92 -17.63 7.15
C ARG A 134 18.93 -17.88 8.28
N ARG A 135 19.21 -17.40 9.49
CA ARG A 135 18.28 -17.54 10.63
C ARG A 135 16.96 -16.81 10.39
N ALA A 136 17.01 -15.60 9.83
CA ALA A 136 15.80 -14.87 9.46
C ALA A 136 14.96 -15.64 8.42
N ALA A 137 15.60 -16.19 7.38
CA ALA A 137 14.95 -17.03 6.39
C ALA A 137 14.27 -18.25 7.02
N GLU A 138 14.98 -19.01 7.85
CA GLU A 138 14.47 -20.20 8.53
C GLU A 138 13.30 -19.92 9.48
N ARG A 139 13.26 -18.73 10.09
CA ARG A 139 12.13 -18.28 10.93
C ARG A 139 10.91 -17.92 10.08
N MET A 140 11.12 -17.14 9.01
CA MET A 140 10.05 -16.79 8.08
C MET A 140 9.40 -18.02 7.43
N LEU A 141 10.22 -19.02 7.05
CA LEU A 141 9.72 -20.29 6.51
C LEU A 141 8.92 -21.13 7.51
N ARG A 142 9.00 -20.81 8.82
CA ARG A 142 8.19 -21.40 9.89
C ARG A 142 7.00 -20.51 10.28
N GLY A 143 6.65 -19.52 9.47
CA GLY A 143 5.58 -18.57 9.73
C GLY A 143 5.90 -17.56 10.85
N GLN A 144 7.16 -17.51 11.31
CA GLN A 144 7.56 -16.59 12.37
C GLN A 144 7.99 -15.26 11.76
N LEU A 145 7.10 -14.27 11.84
CA LEU A 145 7.41 -12.88 11.50
C LEU A 145 8.51 -12.36 12.43
N THR A 146 9.51 -11.68 11.86
CA THR A 146 10.65 -11.17 12.64
C THR A 146 11.01 -9.77 12.20
N ASP A 147 11.14 -8.84 13.12
CA ASP A 147 11.51 -7.45 12.80
C ASP A 147 12.87 -7.36 12.08
N ALA A 148 13.75 -8.34 12.29
CA ALA A 148 15.06 -8.41 11.64
C ALA A 148 14.98 -8.40 10.09
N VAL A 149 13.87 -8.85 9.50
CA VAL A 149 13.70 -8.86 8.03
C VAL A 149 13.59 -7.45 7.46
N PHE A 150 13.13 -6.48 8.24
CA PHE A 150 13.05 -5.07 7.80
C PHE A 150 14.43 -4.40 7.73
N GLY A 151 15.45 -5.02 8.32
CA GLY A 151 16.86 -4.66 8.12
C GLY A 151 17.52 -5.36 6.92
N MET A 152 16.77 -6.15 6.15
CA MET A 152 17.26 -6.96 5.04
C MET A 152 16.51 -6.58 3.74
N PRO A 153 16.91 -5.48 3.07
CA PRO A 153 16.08 -4.86 2.04
C PRO A 153 15.81 -5.78 0.84
N LEU A 154 16.75 -6.64 0.46
CA LEU A 154 16.65 -7.53 -0.69
C LEU A 154 16.23 -6.85 -2.01
N ASN A 155 16.52 -5.55 -2.12
CA ASN A 155 16.22 -4.73 -3.28
C ASN A 155 17.43 -4.57 -4.22
N GLU A 156 18.59 -5.12 -3.86
CA GLU A 156 19.83 -4.81 -4.56
C GLU A 156 19.81 -5.33 -6.01
N ASP A 157 19.12 -6.44 -6.30
CA ASP A 157 18.94 -6.92 -7.68
C ASP A 157 18.09 -5.96 -8.52
N VAL A 158 17.09 -5.33 -7.90
CA VAL A 158 16.23 -4.34 -8.56
C VAL A 158 17.05 -3.10 -8.87
N LEU A 159 17.78 -2.57 -7.88
CA LEU A 159 18.65 -1.41 -8.06
C LEU A 159 19.75 -1.68 -9.09
N ASN A 160 20.31 -2.89 -9.12
CA ASN A 160 21.38 -3.23 -10.04
C ASN A 160 20.93 -3.30 -11.50
N ARG A 161 19.66 -3.59 -11.75
CA ARG A 161 19.06 -3.70 -13.09
C ARG A 161 18.37 -2.41 -13.55
N ALA A 162 18.08 -1.50 -12.64
CA ALA A 162 17.43 -0.24 -12.95
C ALA A 162 18.34 0.68 -13.77
N LEU A 163 17.77 1.36 -14.76
CA LEU A 163 18.41 2.46 -15.50
C LEU A 163 18.21 3.81 -14.81
N GLY A 164 17.18 3.90 -13.97
CA GLY A 164 16.87 5.04 -13.12
C GLY A 164 15.86 4.61 -12.06
N LEU A 165 15.79 5.37 -10.97
CA LEU A 165 14.91 5.08 -9.84
C LEU A 165 13.99 6.27 -9.56
N ILE A 166 12.72 6.00 -9.38
CA ILE A 166 11.74 6.92 -8.83
C ILE A 166 11.38 6.43 -7.42
N GLY A 167 11.50 7.33 -6.44
CA GLY A 167 11.05 7.12 -5.06
C GLY A 167 10.02 8.14 -4.64
N HIS A 168 9.16 7.79 -3.68
CA HIS A 168 8.09 8.64 -3.17
C HIS A 168 8.41 9.35 -1.83
N SER A 169 9.64 9.23 -1.34
CA SER A 169 10.12 9.82 -0.09
C SER A 169 11.61 10.14 -0.16
N HIS A 170 12.05 11.16 0.58
CA HIS A 170 13.47 11.48 0.74
C HIS A 170 14.25 10.29 1.31
N PHE A 171 13.67 9.60 2.31
CA PHE A 171 14.22 8.40 2.90
C PHE A 171 14.61 7.35 1.83
N LEU A 172 13.70 7.03 0.91
CA LEU A 172 13.97 6.00 -0.10
C LEU A 172 15.07 6.46 -1.07
N VAL A 173 14.98 7.70 -1.57
CA VAL A 173 15.93 8.20 -2.57
C VAL A 173 17.33 8.41 -1.98
N GLU A 174 17.43 8.81 -0.71
CA GLU A 174 18.72 8.98 -0.02
C GLU A 174 19.38 7.62 0.23
N ARG A 175 18.62 6.60 0.65
CA ARG A 175 19.16 5.24 0.76
C ARG A 175 19.61 4.68 -0.58
N ALA A 176 18.84 4.91 -1.65
CA ALA A 176 19.24 4.52 -2.99
C ALA A 176 20.54 5.18 -3.42
N ARG A 177 20.72 6.48 -3.17
CA ARG A 177 21.97 7.22 -3.47
C ARG A 177 23.17 6.72 -2.68
N VAL A 178 22.97 6.22 -1.45
CA VAL A 178 24.06 5.60 -0.68
C VAL A 178 24.44 4.24 -1.24
N VAL A 179 23.44 3.41 -1.61
CA VAL A 179 23.68 2.04 -2.08
C VAL A 179 24.18 1.99 -3.53
N ARG A 180 23.69 2.87 -4.40
CA ARG A 180 24.03 2.97 -5.83
C ARG A 180 24.20 4.45 -6.24
N PRO A 181 25.32 5.11 -5.89
CA PRO A 181 25.53 6.53 -6.12
C PRO A 181 25.44 6.98 -7.59
N GLU A 182 25.73 6.08 -8.52
CA GLU A 182 25.70 6.32 -9.96
C GLU A 182 24.32 6.12 -10.60
N LEU A 183 23.36 5.52 -9.88
CA LEU A 183 22.00 5.33 -10.39
C LEU A 183 21.27 6.68 -10.38
N PRO A 184 20.74 7.17 -11.51
CA PRO A 184 19.92 8.37 -11.52
C PRO A 184 18.67 8.17 -10.65
N VAL A 185 18.46 9.03 -9.66
CA VAL A 185 17.33 8.93 -8.73
C VAL A 185 16.53 10.23 -8.69
N ALA A 186 15.22 10.13 -8.87
CA ALA A 186 14.26 11.22 -8.66
C ALA A 186 13.33 10.96 -7.48
N LEU A 187 13.07 12.03 -6.73
CA LEU A 187 11.95 12.10 -5.81
C LEU A 187 10.71 12.54 -6.60
N VAL A 188 9.68 11.72 -6.61
CA VAL A 188 8.39 12.05 -7.19
C VAL A 188 7.32 11.92 -6.12
N PRO A 189 6.56 12.99 -5.79
CA PRO A 189 5.50 12.87 -4.80
C PRO A 189 4.47 11.83 -5.26
N MET A 190 4.05 10.96 -4.34
CA MET A 190 2.94 10.05 -4.62
C MET A 190 1.64 10.87 -4.66
N GLY A 191 1.08 11.02 -5.86
CA GLY A 191 -0.18 11.73 -6.07
C GLY A 191 -1.38 10.96 -5.55
N VAL A 192 -2.34 11.66 -4.93
CA VAL A 192 -3.65 11.10 -4.54
C VAL A 192 -4.77 12.08 -4.91
N PRO A 193 -6.00 11.59 -5.20
CA PRO A 193 -7.13 12.47 -5.41
C PRO A 193 -7.52 13.18 -4.11
N LEU A 194 -7.95 14.44 -4.23
CA LEU A 194 -8.50 15.19 -3.11
C LEU A 194 -10.01 14.86 -2.99
N PRO A 195 -10.46 14.17 -1.92
CA PRO A 195 -11.85 13.77 -1.80
C PRO A 195 -12.75 14.99 -1.53
N PRO A 196 -14.05 14.92 -1.86
CA PRO A 196 -15.02 15.92 -1.42
C PRO A 196 -15.06 15.98 0.11
N VAL A 197 -15.44 17.13 0.66
CA VAL A 197 -15.66 17.25 2.10
C VAL A 197 -16.98 16.56 2.43
N ILE A 198 -16.93 15.59 3.33
CA ILE A 198 -18.10 14.88 3.85
C ILE A 198 -18.33 15.38 5.27
N GLU A 199 -19.56 15.83 5.54
CA GLU A 199 -19.97 16.30 6.87
C GLU A 199 -19.92 15.15 7.88
N PRO A 200 -19.15 15.28 8.99
CA PRO A 200 -18.97 14.20 9.97
C PRO A 200 -20.29 13.69 10.56
N ILE A 201 -21.26 14.58 10.79
CA ILE A 201 -22.57 14.21 11.36
C ILE A 201 -23.35 13.32 10.39
N ALA A 202 -23.32 13.65 9.09
CA ALA A 202 -24.00 12.86 8.06
C ALA A 202 -23.37 11.47 7.93
N ALA A 203 -22.03 11.40 7.94
CA ALA A 203 -21.30 10.14 7.92
C ALA A 203 -21.60 9.25 9.13
N ARG A 204 -21.60 9.83 10.34
CA ARG A 204 -21.95 9.12 11.58
C ARG A 204 -23.37 8.58 11.55
N THR A 205 -24.32 9.39 11.09
CA THR A 205 -25.74 9.00 10.96
C THR A 205 -25.88 7.81 10.02
N MET A 206 -25.24 7.87 8.84
CA MET A 206 -25.29 6.79 7.86
C MET A 206 -24.70 5.48 8.40
N LEU A 207 -23.64 5.57 9.21
CA LEU A 207 -22.95 4.42 9.79
C LEU A 207 -23.57 3.92 11.11
N GLY A 208 -24.58 4.61 11.65
CA GLY A 208 -25.18 4.29 12.95
C GLY A 208 -24.21 4.48 14.13
N LEU A 209 -23.27 5.42 14.02
CA LEU A 209 -22.25 5.69 15.03
C LEU A 209 -22.75 6.69 16.08
N GLY A 210 -22.22 6.59 17.31
CA GLY A 210 -22.59 7.43 18.43
C GLY A 210 -22.05 8.87 18.34
N SER A 211 -22.40 9.69 19.34
CA SER A 211 -21.92 11.07 19.45
C SER A 211 -20.56 11.22 20.14
N GLY A 212 -20.06 10.15 20.76
CA GLY A 212 -18.78 10.15 21.47
C GLY A 212 -17.56 10.28 20.54
N PRO A 213 -16.35 10.36 21.13
CA PRO A 213 -15.11 10.40 20.35
C PRO A 213 -14.93 9.16 19.48
N ILE A 214 -14.52 9.35 18.21
CA ILE A 214 -14.32 8.23 17.28
C ILE A 214 -12.86 8.18 16.83
N TRP A 215 -12.17 7.11 17.21
CA TRP A 215 -10.88 6.74 16.65
C TRP A 215 -11.07 5.80 15.47
N ALA A 216 -10.17 5.84 14.49
CA ALA A 216 -10.20 4.89 13.39
C ALA A 216 -8.81 4.50 12.86
N SER A 217 -8.63 3.21 12.55
CA SER A 217 -7.48 2.68 11.82
C SER A 217 -7.97 2.03 10.52
N PHE A 218 -7.23 2.24 9.43
CA PHE A 218 -7.67 1.86 8.09
C PHE A 218 -6.70 0.90 7.37
N GLY A 219 -7.28 0.07 6.51
CA GLY A 219 -6.58 -0.88 5.65
C GLY A 219 -6.46 -2.27 6.27
N HIS A 220 -5.65 -3.14 5.65
CA HIS A 220 -5.43 -4.49 6.16
C HIS A 220 -4.78 -4.46 7.55
N ILE A 221 -5.46 -5.02 8.55
CA ILE A 221 -5.08 -5.00 9.96
C ILE A 221 -4.14 -6.17 10.25
N ASN A 222 -2.92 -5.85 10.66
CA ASN A 222 -1.88 -6.82 10.98
C ASN A 222 -1.02 -6.33 12.16
N PRO A 223 -0.08 -7.14 12.68
CA PRO A 223 0.75 -6.75 13.82
C PRO A 223 1.56 -5.46 13.58
N TYR A 224 2.03 -5.24 12.35
CA TYR A 224 2.84 -4.08 12.00
C TYR A 224 2.08 -2.76 12.05
N LYS A 225 0.73 -2.78 11.99
CA LYS A 225 -0.14 -1.60 12.12
C LYS A 225 -0.23 -1.04 13.54
N ARG A 226 0.51 -1.61 14.51
CA ARG A 226 0.56 -1.17 15.92
C ARG A 226 -0.82 -0.99 16.57
N VAL A 227 -1.76 -1.88 16.22
CA VAL A 227 -3.14 -1.80 16.74
C VAL A 227 -3.19 -2.09 18.24
N GLU A 228 -2.35 -2.98 18.75
CA GLU A 228 -2.33 -3.31 20.19
C GLU A 228 -1.93 -2.11 21.08
N PRO A 229 -0.81 -1.40 20.86
CA PRO A 229 -0.51 -0.15 21.57
C PRO A 229 -1.62 0.90 21.48
N ALA A 230 -2.26 1.02 20.31
CA ALA A 230 -3.40 1.90 20.12
C ALA A 230 -4.62 1.48 20.95
N LEU A 231 -4.94 0.19 21.04
CA LEU A 231 -6.02 -0.33 21.88
C LEU A 231 -5.73 -0.10 23.38
N GLN A 232 -4.49 -0.26 23.81
CA GLN A 232 -4.07 0.02 25.19
C GLN A 232 -4.25 1.51 25.54
N ALA A 233 -3.84 2.41 24.63
CA ALA A 233 -4.07 3.85 24.79
C ALA A 233 -5.57 4.21 24.75
N PHE A 234 -6.34 3.57 23.88
CA PHE A 234 -7.79 3.76 23.78
C PHE A 234 -8.53 3.32 25.05
N ARG A 235 -8.12 2.20 25.66
CA ARG A 235 -8.64 1.77 26.98
C ARG A 235 -8.44 2.86 28.03
N GLN A 236 -7.27 3.49 28.06
CA GLN A 236 -7.01 4.61 28.97
C GLN A 236 -7.88 5.83 28.64
N LEU A 237 -8.08 6.16 27.36
CA LEU A 237 -8.98 7.24 26.94
C LEU A 237 -10.41 7.03 27.46
N ARG A 238 -10.93 5.81 27.41
CA ARG A 238 -12.30 5.50 27.87
C ARG A 238 -12.55 5.76 29.36
N THR A 239 -11.50 5.85 30.18
CA THR A 239 -11.65 6.27 31.59
C THR A 239 -12.10 7.72 31.73
N VAL A 240 -11.83 8.55 30.71
CA VAL A 240 -12.21 9.97 30.63
C VAL A 240 -13.40 10.18 29.68
N PHE A 241 -13.45 9.39 28.59
CA PHE A 241 -14.51 9.45 27.58
C PHE A 241 -15.19 8.08 27.43
N PRO A 242 -16.15 7.71 28.33
CA PRO A 242 -16.73 6.37 28.35
C PRO A 242 -17.45 5.94 27.06
N GLN A 243 -17.96 6.93 26.32
CA GLN A 243 -18.68 6.76 25.05
C GLN A 243 -17.76 6.73 23.82
N ALA A 244 -16.44 6.77 24.00
CA ALA A 244 -15.52 6.71 22.86
C ALA A 244 -15.62 5.35 22.15
N GLN A 245 -15.52 5.38 20.82
CA GLN A 245 -15.53 4.21 19.95
C GLN A 245 -14.23 4.13 19.14
N TYR A 246 -13.77 2.93 18.81
CA TYR A 246 -12.62 2.70 17.95
C TYR A 246 -12.97 1.78 16.80
N LEU A 247 -12.88 2.30 15.58
CA LEU A 247 -13.21 1.60 14.34
C LEU A 247 -11.93 1.03 13.70
N LEU A 248 -11.90 -0.27 13.48
CA LEU A 248 -10.86 -0.97 12.74
C LEU A 248 -11.43 -1.34 11.37
N VAL A 249 -11.15 -0.48 10.38
CA VAL A 249 -11.80 -0.47 9.07
C VAL A 249 -10.91 -1.16 8.04
N GLY A 250 -11.18 -2.44 7.80
CA GLY A 250 -10.45 -3.27 6.84
C GLY A 250 -10.44 -4.75 7.21
N SER A 251 -9.93 -5.58 6.31
CA SER A 251 -9.74 -7.01 6.57
C SER A 251 -8.68 -7.22 7.66
N VAL A 252 -8.86 -8.23 8.50
CA VAL A 252 -7.88 -8.63 9.52
C VAL A 252 -7.03 -9.76 8.98
N SER A 253 -5.73 -9.73 9.25
CA SER A 253 -4.86 -10.86 8.99
C SER A 253 -5.40 -12.09 9.73
N PRO A 254 -5.61 -13.23 9.04
CA PRO A 254 -6.04 -14.50 9.65
C PRO A 254 -5.16 -14.99 10.81
N HIS A 255 -3.91 -14.52 10.90
CA HIS A 255 -2.93 -14.92 11.91
C HIS A 255 -2.76 -13.90 13.03
N TYR A 256 -3.53 -12.81 12.99
CA TYR A 256 -3.53 -11.80 14.02
C TYR A 256 -4.78 -11.97 14.88
N ASP A 257 -4.62 -12.52 16.09
CA ASP A 257 -5.71 -12.77 17.04
C ASP A 257 -6.17 -11.47 17.72
N LEU A 258 -6.66 -10.56 16.90
CA LEU A 258 -7.16 -9.24 17.29
C LEU A 258 -8.36 -9.37 18.25
N ASP A 259 -9.21 -10.37 18.04
CA ASP A 259 -10.39 -10.61 18.88
C ASP A 259 -10.00 -10.93 20.32
N SER A 260 -8.99 -11.79 20.53
CA SER A 260 -8.49 -12.06 21.87
C SER A 260 -7.87 -10.82 22.52
N ILE A 261 -7.11 -10.01 21.78
CA ILE A 261 -6.52 -8.76 22.28
C ILE A 261 -7.64 -7.80 22.74
N ILE A 262 -8.67 -7.59 21.92
CA ILE A 262 -9.82 -6.72 22.25
C ILE A 262 -10.54 -7.23 23.51
N LYS A 263 -10.77 -8.55 23.62
CA LYS A 263 -11.43 -9.17 24.78
C LYS A 263 -10.59 -9.02 26.05
N GLN A 264 -9.29 -9.30 25.98
CA GLN A 264 -8.38 -9.18 27.13
C GLN A 264 -8.28 -7.74 27.65
N LEU A 265 -8.39 -6.75 26.75
CA LEU A 265 -8.42 -5.35 27.11
C LEU A 265 -9.80 -4.86 27.59
N GLY A 266 -10.83 -5.70 27.54
CA GLY A 266 -12.19 -5.34 27.95
C GLY A 266 -12.83 -4.28 27.05
N LEU A 267 -12.58 -4.35 25.74
CA LEU A 267 -12.99 -3.33 24.76
C LEU A 267 -14.05 -3.79 23.77
N THR A 268 -14.64 -4.97 23.97
CA THR A 268 -15.60 -5.59 23.05
C THR A 268 -16.85 -4.74 22.79
N ASP A 269 -17.23 -3.88 23.74
CA ASP A 269 -18.38 -2.97 23.62
C ASP A 269 -18.05 -1.66 22.86
N ALA A 270 -16.78 -1.36 22.62
CA ALA A 270 -16.32 -0.07 22.08
C ALA A 270 -15.46 -0.18 20.82
N VAL A 271 -14.96 -1.37 20.48
CA VAL A 271 -14.17 -1.60 19.27
C VAL A 271 -15.02 -2.29 18.21
N MET A 272 -15.09 -1.70 17.02
CA MET A 272 -15.79 -2.27 15.87
C MET A 272 -14.79 -2.67 14.80
N VAL A 273 -14.80 -3.94 14.40
CA VAL A 273 -14.01 -4.45 13.27
C VAL A 273 -14.95 -4.67 12.08
N THR A 274 -14.72 -3.97 10.97
CA THR A 274 -15.71 -3.96 9.87
C THR A 274 -15.49 -5.06 8.84
N GLY A 275 -14.28 -5.61 8.75
CA GLY A 275 -13.83 -6.34 7.57
C GLY A 275 -13.61 -5.40 6.38
N TYR A 276 -13.46 -5.98 5.18
CA TYR A 276 -13.34 -5.20 3.95
C TYR A 276 -14.63 -4.38 3.70
N VAL A 277 -14.46 -3.11 3.36
CA VAL A 277 -15.57 -2.22 3.01
C VAL A 277 -15.31 -1.59 1.63
N PRO A 278 -16.34 -1.46 0.78
CA PRO A 278 -16.20 -0.81 -0.52
C PRO A 278 -15.80 0.68 -0.38
N PRO A 279 -15.17 1.28 -1.41
CA PRO A 279 -14.64 2.65 -1.35
C PRO A 279 -15.64 3.74 -0.89
N PRO A 280 -16.92 3.76 -1.32
CA PRO A 280 -17.87 4.79 -0.85
C PRO A 280 -18.14 4.70 0.66
N VAL A 281 -18.21 3.47 1.19
CA VAL A 281 -18.40 3.22 2.63
C VAL A 281 -17.12 3.58 3.39
N PHE A 282 -15.95 3.25 2.82
CA PHE A 282 -14.64 3.64 3.37
C PHE A 282 -14.54 5.15 3.60
N ASN A 283 -14.89 5.97 2.61
CA ASN A 283 -14.85 7.44 2.72
C ASN A 283 -15.75 7.97 3.84
N SER A 284 -16.85 7.27 4.12
CA SER A 284 -17.76 7.63 5.21
C SER A 284 -17.15 7.32 6.58
N TYR A 285 -16.45 6.19 6.72
CA TYR A 285 -15.70 5.90 7.94
C TYR A 285 -14.59 6.93 8.18
N VAL A 286 -13.86 7.32 7.12
CA VAL A 286 -12.86 8.40 7.20
C VAL A 286 -13.52 9.70 7.66
N ALA A 287 -14.67 10.05 7.12
CA ALA A 287 -15.39 11.27 7.48
C ALA A 287 -16.00 11.26 8.89
N ALA A 288 -16.35 10.08 9.42
CA ALA A 288 -16.91 9.92 10.76
C ALA A 288 -15.83 9.96 11.86
N ALA A 289 -14.58 9.62 11.51
CA ALA A 289 -13.47 9.61 12.45
C ALA A 289 -13.03 11.04 12.84
N GLU A 290 -12.82 11.23 14.15
CA GLU A 290 -12.25 12.46 14.72
C GLU A 290 -10.72 12.35 14.87
N LEU A 291 -10.21 11.14 15.09
CA LEU A 291 -8.79 10.84 15.12
C LEU A 291 -8.50 9.56 14.34
N CYS A 292 -7.62 9.65 13.36
CA CYS A 292 -7.13 8.50 12.63
C CYS A 292 -5.77 8.06 13.18
N LEU A 293 -5.52 6.75 13.14
CA LEU A 293 -4.23 6.16 13.48
C LEU A 293 -3.70 5.44 12.25
N ASN A 294 -2.54 5.89 11.74
CA ASN A 294 -1.79 5.22 10.68
C ASN A 294 -0.41 4.85 11.24
N LEU A 295 -0.42 4.10 12.33
CA LEU A 295 0.79 3.65 12.99
C LEU A 295 1.39 2.46 12.23
N ARG A 296 2.71 2.40 12.20
CA ARG A 296 3.45 1.30 11.59
C ARG A 296 4.82 1.13 12.18
N TYR A 297 5.11 -0.06 12.71
CA TYR A 297 6.46 -0.43 13.08
C TYR A 297 6.62 -1.96 13.21
N PRO A 298 7.73 -2.53 12.71
CA PRO A 298 8.70 -1.92 11.78
C PRO A 298 8.09 -1.54 10.42
N THR A 299 8.82 -0.77 9.61
CA THR A 299 8.41 -0.26 8.30
C THR A 299 9.30 -0.82 7.19
N ALA A 300 8.72 -1.01 6.00
CA ALA A 300 9.43 -1.39 4.79
C ALA A 300 10.02 -0.18 4.05
N GLY A 301 9.99 1.02 4.64
CA GLY A 301 10.42 2.26 3.98
C GLY A 301 9.42 2.81 2.97
N GLU A 302 8.14 2.45 3.09
CA GLU A 302 7.09 2.77 2.14
C GLU A 302 6.51 4.19 2.31
N THR A 303 5.90 4.72 1.25
CA THR A 303 4.98 5.86 1.34
C THR A 303 3.54 5.35 1.37
N SER A 304 2.78 5.68 2.42
CA SER A 304 1.43 5.12 2.64
C SER A 304 0.34 5.89 1.88
N ALA A 305 -0.25 5.27 0.85
CA ALA A 305 -1.38 5.86 0.12
C ALA A 305 -2.61 6.05 1.03
N SER A 306 -2.85 5.09 1.93
CA SER A 306 -3.90 5.20 2.94
C SER A 306 -3.73 6.44 3.81
N LEU A 307 -2.50 6.73 4.27
CA LEU A 307 -2.20 7.93 5.04
C LEU A 307 -2.49 9.20 4.24
N LEU A 308 -1.98 9.29 3.01
CA LEU A 308 -2.23 10.46 2.18
C LEU A 308 -3.73 10.70 1.94
N ARG A 309 -4.55 9.65 1.81
CA ARG A 309 -6.01 9.78 1.70
C ARG A 309 -6.66 10.30 3.00
N LEU A 310 -6.18 9.88 4.17
CA LEU A 310 -6.66 10.41 5.47
C LEU A 310 -6.33 11.90 5.60
N LEU A 311 -5.10 12.29 5.25
CA LEU A 311 -4.66 13.68 5.22
C LEU A 311 -5.45 14.48 4.18
N ALA A 312 -5.70 13.91 2.99
CA ALA A 312 -6.51 14.52 1.94
C ALA A 312 -7.95 14.78 2.41
N ALA A 313 -8.52 13.88 3.22
CA ALA A 313 -9.83 14.03 3.84
C ALA A 313 -9.85 15.03 5.01
N GLY A 314 -8.71 15.67 5.30
CA GLY A 314 -8.55 16.64 6.38
C GLY A 314 -8.72 16.04 7.77
N ARG A 315 -8.34 14.76 7.95
CA ARG A 315 -8.48 14.08 9.23
C ARG A 315 -7.21 14.19 10.07
N PRO A 316 -7.31 14.64 11.33
CA PRO A 316 -6.23 14.49 12.31
C PRO A 316 -5.76 13.04 12.32
N THR A 317 -4.48 12.82 12.06
CA THR A 317 -3.93 11.47 11.93
C THR A 317 -2.62 11.38 12.70
N LEU A 318 -2.44 10.35 13.52
CA LEU A 318 -1.14 10.05 14.14
C LEU A 318 -0.39 9.01 13.31
N VAL A 319 0.92 9.18 13.18
CA VAL A 319 1.82 8.24 12.49
C VAL A 319 2.97 7.83 13.40
N SER A 320 3.62 6.71 13.08
CA SER A 320 4.85 6.32 13.77
C SER A 320 6.01 7.23 13.35
N ALA A 321 6.84 7.66 14.29
CA ALA A 321 8.00 8.52 14.06
C ALA A 321 9.17 7.72 13.45
N THR A 322 9.03 7.27 12.20
CA THR A 322 10.01 6.42 11.52
C THR A 322 10.10 6.73 10.03
N ASP A 323 11.30 6.62 9.46
CA ASP A 323 11.57 6.67 8.02
C ASP A 323 10.80 7.79 7.28
N ALA A 324 10.07 7.45 6.20
CA ALA A 324 9.32 8.41 5.37
C ALA A 324 8.25 9.20 6.15
N PHE A 325 7.76 8.69 7.30
CA PHE A 325 6.78 9.40 8.11
C PHE A 325 7.38 10.58 8.88
N LEU A 326 8.71 10.61 9.10
CA LEU A 326 9.41 11.74 9.69
C LEU A 326 9.43 12.97 8.78
N GLU A 327 9.25 12.78 7.46
CA GLU A 327 9.24 13.86 6.46
C GLU A 327 7.97 14.72 6.51
N LEU A 328 6.90 14.21 7.14
CA LEU A 328 5.66 14.95 7.27
C LEU A 328 5.86 16.16 8.21
N PRO A 329 5.36 17.36 7.88
CA PRO A 329 5.46 18.50 8.79
C PRO A 329 4.71 18.25 10.12
N ASP A 330 5.25 18.73 11.24
CA ASP A 330 4.61 18.57 12.57
C ASP A 330 3.22 19.22 12.63
N ALA A 331 3.04 20.32 11.90
CA ALA A 331 1.75 21.01 11.78
C ALA A 331 0.70 20.25 10.95
N VAL A 332 1.08 19.14 10.31
CA VAL A 332 0.23 18.29 9.45
C VAL A 332 -0.11 16.98 10.14
N CYS A 333 0.87 16.36 10.78
CA CYS A 333 0.72 15.00 11.31
C CYS A 333 1.63 14.81 12.54
N PRO A 334 1.06 14.62 13.74
CA PRO A 334 1.83 14.32 14.94
C PRO A 334 2.42 12.91 14.84
N LYS A 335 3.62 12.76 15.40
CA LYS A 335 4.45 11.56 15.27
C LYS A 335 4.60 10.90 16.63
N VAL A 336 4.45 9.58 16.66
CA VAL A 336 4.51 8.76 17.86
C VAL A 336 5.77 7.91 17.79
N ASP A 337 6.67 8.07 18.75
CA ASP A 337 7.86 7.24 18.85
C ASP A 337 7.46 5.77 19.10
N PRO A 338 7.89 4.81 18.26
CA PRO A 338 7.55 3.40 18.42
C PRO A 338 8.45 2.72 19.47
N ASP A 339 8.54 3.33 20.66
CA ASP A 339 9.33 2.87 21.79
C ASP A 339 8.46 2.66 23.04
N ARG A 340 9.08 2.59 24.23
CA ARG A 340 8.36 2.42 25.50
C ARG A 340 7.33 3.52 25.80
N SER A 341 7.41 4.67 25.13
CA SER A 341 6.51 5.82 25.30
C SER A 341 5.32 5.79 24.35
N GLU A 342 5.29 4.89 23.36
CA GLU A 342 4.31 4.85 22.27
C GLU A 342 2.86 4.94 22.78
N GLN A 343 2.47 4.06 23.71
CA GLN A 343 1.12 4.05 24.29
C GLN A 343 0.78 5.39 24.97
N ALA A 344 1.70 5.94 25.76
CA ALA A 344 1.50 7.20 26.47
C ALA A 344 1.36 8.37 25.50
N LEU A 345 2.20 8.43 24.45
CA LEU A 345 2.13 9.44 23.41
C LEU A 345 0.81 9.37 22.64
N ILE A 346 0.35 8.18 22.24
CA ILE A 346 -0.96 8.01 21.58
C ILE A 346 -2.08 8.56 22.46
N TYR A 347 -2.09 8.19 23.74
CA TYR A 347 -3.09 8.68 24.69
C TYR A 347 -3.05 10.20 24.84
N HIS A 348 -1.87 10.79 25.04
CA HIS A 348 -1.73 12.23 25.28
C HIS A 348 -2.09 13.07 24.05
N TYR A 349 -1.66 12.64 22.85
CA TYR A 349 -2.10 13.28 21.61
C TYR A 349 -3.61 13.22 21.46
N ALA A 350 -4.21 12.05 21.64
CA ALA A 350 -5.64 11.91 21.49
C ALA A 350 -6.43 12.72 22.52
N HIS A 351 -6.03 12.66 23.80
CA HIS A 351 -6.66 13.46 24.85
C HIS A 351 -6.58 14.96 24.54
N LEU A 352 -5.42 15.44 24.10
CA LEU A 352 -5.24 16.84 23.70
C LEU A 352 -6.15 17.21 22.52
N LEU A 353 -6.20 16.40 21.47
CA LEU A 353 -7.03 16.67 20.29
C LEU A 353 -8.53 16.64 20.62
N HIS A 354 -8.97 15.74 21.51
CA HIS A 354 -10.36 15.65 21.96
C HIS A 354 -10.76 16.80 22.90
N THR A 355 -9.84 17.29 23.72
CA THR A 355 -10.10 18.41 24.65
C THR A 355 -9.83 19.78 24.03
N THR A 356 -9.17 19.84 22.87
CA THR A 356 -8.87 21.09 22.15
C THR A 356 -9.35 21.00 20.70
N PRO A 357 -10.67 21.09 20.43
CA PRO A 357 -11.21 20.91 19.08
C PRO A 357 -10.62 21.85 18.03
N ALA A 358 -10.27 23.08 18.41
CA ALA A 358 -9.63 24.04 17.51
C ALA A 358 -8.28 23.54 16.97
N LEU A 359 -7.50 22.80 17.78
CA LEU A 359 -6.24 22.20 17.34
C LEU A 359 -6.49 21.05 16.36
N ALA A 360 -7.48 20.19 16.63
CA ALA A 360 -7.87 19.12 15.71
C ALA A 360 -8.32 19.67 14.35
N VAL A 361 -9.15 20.72 14.35
CA VAL A 361 -9.59 21.41 13.13
C VAL A 361 -8.41 22.00 12.37
N ALA A 362 -7.49 22.69 13.06
CA ALA A 362 -6.30 23.26 12.43
C ALA A 362 -5.39 22.19 11.83
N LEU A 363 -5.16 21.09 12.55
CA LEU A 363 -4.34 19.97 12.09
C LEU A 363 -4.94 19.32 10.83
N GLY A 364 -6.26 19.08 10.82
CA GLY A 364 -6.98 18.56 9.67
C GLY A 364 -6.92 19.50 8.46
N ALA A 365 -7.12 20.79 8.66
CA ALA A 365 -7.02 21.80 7.60
C ALA A 365 -5.61 21.86 7.01
N ASN A 366 -4.58 21.85 7.85
CA ASN A 366 -3.18 21.83 7.42
C ASN A 366 -2.85 20.55 6.63
N ALA A 367 -3.34 19.39 7.09
CA ALA A 367 -3.15 18.11 6.40
C ALA A 367 -3.75 18.11 5.00
N ARG A 368 -4.99 18.58 4.87
CA ARG A 368 -5.66 18.69 3.57
C ARG A 368 -4.94 19.66 2.64
N ALA A 369 -4.54 20.82 3.15
CA ALA A 369 -3.81 21.84 2.38
C ALA A 369 -2.42 21.34 1.95
N PHE A 370 -1.74 20.57 2.79
CA PHE A 370 -0.47 19.93 2.46
C PHE A 370 -0.63 18.96 1.29
N VAL A 371 -1.60 18.05 1.34
CA VAL A 371 -1.84 17.10 0.24
C VAL A 371 -2.22 17.83 -1.06
N ALA A 372 -3.12 18.81 -0.97
CA ALA A 372 -3.57 19.59 -2.13
C ALA A 372 -2.43 20.37 -2.83
N ARG A 373 -1.32 20.63 -2.12
CA ARG A 373 -0.15 21.34 -2.66
C ARG A 373 0.97 20.40 -3.10
N GLU A 374 1.28 19.38 -2.29
CA GLU A 374 2.47 18.55 -2.47
C GLU A 374 2.20 17.22 -3.18
N HIS A 375 1.00 16.65 -3.04
CA HIS A 375 0.67 15.28 -3.43
C HIS A 375 -0.42 15.22 -4.50
N THR A 376 -0.35 16.09 -5.51
CA THR A 376 -1.33 16.11 -6.61
C THR A 376 -0.93 15.15 -7.73
N LEU A 377 -1.93 14.53 -8.38
CA LEU A 377 -1.70 13.67 -9.55
C LEU A 377 -1.06 14.43 -10.74
N PRO A 378 -1.45 15.69 -11.06
CA PRO A 378 -0.73 16.49 -12.05
C PRO A 378 0.75 16.68 -11.74
N ARG A 379 1.09 16.99 -10.48
CA ARG A 379 2.50 17.18 -10.08
C ARG A 379 3.27 15.87 -10.19
N ALA A 380 2.70 14.76 -9.73
CA ALA A 380 3.32 13.44 -9.89
C ALA A 380 3.65 13.18 -11.36
N ALA A 381 2.67 13.29 -12.27
CA ALA A 381 2.87 13.10 -13.70
C ALA A 381 3.97 14.01 -14.30
N GLN A 382 4.00 15.29 -13.91
CA GLN A 382 5.03 16.24 -14.36
C GLN A 382 6.43 15.83 -13.89
N GLU A 383 6.59 15.39 -12.64
CA GLU A 383 7.89 14.96 -12.13
C GLU A 383 8.36 13.65 -12.77
N TYR A 384 7.45 12.70 -13.07
CA TYR A 384 7.78 11.52 -13.88
C TYR A 384 8.36 11.96 -15.22
N VAL A 385 7.66 12.82 -15.94
CA VAL A 385 8.04 13.27 -17.28
C VAL A 385 9.34 14.06 -17.25
N ARG A 386 9.54 14.92 -16.26
CA ARG A 386 10.79 15.66 -16.05
C ARG A 386 11.96 14.72 -15.82
N PHE A 387 11.80 13.71 -14.97
CA PHE A 387 12.85 12.74 -14.72
C PHE A 387 13.19 11.92 -15.96
N LEU A 388 12.19 11.43 -16.69
CA LEU A 388 12.41 10.69 -17.94
C LEU A 388 13.10 11.57 -18.98
N ALA A 389 12.71 12.84 -19.10
CA ALA A 389 13.33 13.76 -20.04
C ALA A 389 14.80 14.03 -19.70
N GLN A 390 15.11 14.23 -18.41
CA GLN A 390 16.49 14.37 -17.96
C GLN A 390 17.32 13.10 -18.20
N LEU A 391 16.76 11.93 -17.88
CA LEU A 391 17.46 10.65 -17.99
C LEU A 391 17.78 10.27 -19.44
N TYR A 392 16.82 10.48 -20.34
CA TYR A 392 16.92 10.04 -21.74
C TYR A 392 17.21 11.17 -22.73
N GLY A 393 17.43 12.40 -22.26
CA GLY A 393 17.73 13.56 -23.11
C GLY A 393 16.57 13.99 -23.99
N TRP A 394 15.33 13.84 -23.53
CA TRP A 394 14.15 14.30 -24.25
C TRP A 394 13.99 15.81 -24.15
N ALA A 395 13.39 16.44 -25.17
CA ALA A 395 12.79 17.75 -24.96
C ALA A 395 11.63 17.58 -23.97
N LEU A 396 11.52 18.44 -22.96
CA LEU A 396 10.49 18.33 -21.93
C LEU A 396 9.10 18.37 -22.60
N PRO A 397 8.32 17.28 -22.54
CA PRO A 397 6.99 17.26 -23.13
C PRO A 397 6.04 18.22 -22.43
N GLU A 398 5.31 19.00 -23.22
CA GLU A 398 4.16 19.78 -22.77
C GLU A 398 2.88 18.93 -22.83
N PRO A 399 1.86 19.21 -22.00
CA PRO A 399 0.60 18.49 -22.05
C PRO A 399 -0.11 18.76 -23.38
N SER A 400 -0.29 17.71 -24.17
CA SER A 400 -0.82 17.79 -25.54
C SER A 400 -2.32 17.47 -25.63
N ARG A 401 -2.92 17.01 -24.53
CA ARG A 401 -4.32 16.61 -24.44
C ARG A 401 -4.87 16.76 -23.02
N PRO A 402 -6.20 16.83 -22.83
CA PRO A 402 -6.82 16.70 -21.52
C PRO A 402 -6.46 15.38 -20.83
N THR A 403 -6.76 15.28 -19.55
CA THR A 403 -6.66 14.01 -18.80
C THR A 403 -7.44 12.92 -19.52
N LEU A 404 -6.84 11.73 -19.65
CA LEU A 404 -7.44 10.65 -20.45
C LEU A 404 -8.81 10.19 -19.93
N TRP A 405 -9.00 10.26 -18.61
CA TRP A 405 -10.27 10.10 -17.91
C TRP A 405 -10.24 10.90 -16.61
N GLU A 406 -11.41 11.14 -16.02
CA GLU A 406 -11.51 11.76 -14.71
C GLU A 406 -11.24 10.72 -13.62
N VAL A 407 -10.36 11.06 -12.69
CA VAL A 407 -10.19 10.33 -11.44
C VAL A 407 -11.23 10.90 -10.48
N LEU A 408 -12.42 10.31 -10.49
CA LEU A 408 -13.48 10.73 -9.58
C LEU A 408 -13.11 10.27 -8.16
N PRO A 409 -13.13 11.18 -7.17
CA PRO A 409 -13.24 10.72 -5.79
C PRO A 409 -14.63 10.09 -5.67
N GLU A 410 -14.70 8.76 -5.65
CA GLU A 410 -15.93 7.96 -5.77
C GLU A 410 -17.09 8.56 -4.93
N PRO A 411 -18.25 8.84 -5.57
CA PRO A 411 -19.35 9.55 -4.92
C PRO A 411 -20.02 8.76 -3.80
N PHE A 412 -20.65 9.51 -2.90
CA PHE A 412 -21.48 9.03 -1.80
C PHE A 412 -22.79 8.43 -2.37
N TYR A 413 -22.92 7.10 -2.42
CA TYR A 413 -24.23 6.49 -2.70
C TYR A 413 -25.02 6.40 -1.40
N GLY A 414 -25.94 7.36 -1.21
CA GLY A 414 -27.00 7.24 -0.24
C GLY A 414 -28.06 6.22 -0.69
N SER A 415 -28.39 5.29 0.19
CA SER A 415 -29.60 4.45 0.20
C SER A 415 -29.68 3.20 -0.71
N THR A 416 -29.86 2.07 -0.01
CA THR A 416 -30.64 0.86 -0.34
C THR A 416 -30.24 0.02 -1.56
N THR A 417 -29.36 -0.95 -1.31
CA THR A 417 -29.53 -2.32 -1.83
C THR A 417 -29.28 -3.32 -0.70
N THR A 418 -30.30 -4.12 -0.41
CA THR A 418 -30.24 -5.26 0.52
C THR A 418 -29.18 -6.25 0.06
N SER A 419 -28.07 -6.35 0.79
CA SER A 419 -27.11 -7.44 0.66
C SER A 419 -27.72 -8.71 1.26
N SER A 420 -28.06 -9.68 0.43
CA SER A 420 -28.31 -11.06 0.87
C SER A 420 -27.03 -11.61 1.51
N ARG A 421 -27.18 -12.31 2.65
CA ARG A 421 -26.10 -13.10 3.25
C ARG A 421 -25.65 -14.18 2.25
N PRO A 422 -24.34 -14.36 1.99
CA PRO A 422 -23.85 -15.57 1.32
C PRO A 422 -24.09 -16.77 2.24
N GLY A 423 -24.69 -17.83 1.71
CA GLY A 423 -24.78 -19.12 2.39
C GLY A 423 -23.41 -19.80 2.49
N PRO A 424 -23.24 -20.76 3.41
CA PRO A 424 -21.95 -21.43 3.60
C PRO A 424 -21.66 -22.33 2.39
N MET A 425 -20.58 -22.05 1.65
CA MET A 425 -20.04 -22.98 0.65
C MET A 425 -19.03 -23.92 1.32
N SER A 426 -19.12 -25.20 0.98
CA SER A 426 -18.29 -26.27 1.53
C SER A 426 -16.84 -26.14 1.08
N SER A 427 -15.91 -26.03 2.03
CA SER A 427 -14.48 -26.15 1.80
C SER A 427 -14.09 -27.62 1.63
N SER A 428 -13.63 -28.01 0.45
CA SER A 428 -12.81 -29.22 0.29
C SER A 428 -11.42 -28.94 0.89
N SER A 429 -11.05 -29.72 1.90
CA SER A 429 -9.77 -29.61 2.60
C SER A 429 -8.66 -30.26 1.77
N VAL A 430 -7.89 -29.46 1.03
CA VAL A 430 -6.62 -29.92 0.47
C VAL A 430 -5.48 -29.61 1.44
N THR A 431 -4.71 -30.63 1.80
CA THR A 431 -3.59 -30.52 2.74
C THR A 431 -2.37 -29.97 2.00
N LEU A 432 -2.03 -28.69 2.24
CA LEU A 432 -0.81 -28.06 1.71
C LEU A 432 0.45 -28.61 2.40
N ASP A 433 1.58 -28.63 1.68
CA ASP A 433 2.91 -28.83 2.27
C ASP A 433 3.11 -27.83 3.43
N PRO A 434 3.54 -28.27 4.63
CA PRO A 434 3.76 -27.40 5.78
C PRO A 434 4.64 -26.16 5.51
N ALA A 435 5.64 -26.28 4.63
CA ALA A 435 6.51 -25.15 4.27
C ALA A 435 5.78 -24.13 3.37
N LEU A 436 5.00 -24.60 2.39
CA LEU A 436 4.18 -23.73 1.53
C LEU A 436 3.03 -23.09 2.30
N SER A 437 2.43 -23.83 3.24
CA SER A 437 1.45 -23.27 4.18
C SER A 437 2.07 -22.14 4.99
N SER A 438 3.24 -22.35 5.59
CA SER A 438 3.94 -21.33 6.39
C SER A 438 4.31 -20.08 5.60
N VAL A 439 4.68 -20.23 4.31
CA VAL A 439 4.95 -19.08 3.44
C VAL A 439 3.67 -18.33 3.08
N ALA A 440 2.60 -19.04 2.73
CA ALA A 440 1.30 -18.43 2.49
C ALA A 440 0.83 -17.63 3.72
N GLN A 441 1.01 -18.18 4.93
CA GLN A 441 0.69 -17.49 6.18
C GLN A 441 1.47 -16.17 6.35
N ALA A 442 2.79 -16.19 6.09
CA ALA A 442 3.63 -15.01 6.18
C ALA A 442 3.21 -13.92 5.18
N LEU A 443 2.85 -14.29 3.95
CA LEU A 443 2.39 -13.36 2.91
C LEU A 443 1.00 -12.80 3.21
N THR A 444 0.07 -13.63 3.67
CA THR A 444 -1.27 -13.21 4.06
C THR A 444 -1.25 -12.27 5.27
N ALA A 445 -0.28 -12.39 6.18
CA ALA A 445 -0.11 -11.46 7.29
C ALA A 445 0.20 -10.01 6.88
N LEU A 446 0.56 -9.78 5.63
CA LEU A 446 0.95 -8.46 5.12
C LEU A 446 -0.09 -7.85 4.17
N GLY A 447 -1.26 -8.48 4.05
CA GLY A 447 -2.34 -7.99 3.20
C GLY A 447 -2.36 -8.55 1.78
N VAL A 448 -1.69 -9.69 1.54
CA VAL A 448 -2.00 -10.54 0.37
C VAL A 448 -3.29 -11.30 0.73
N THR A 449 -4.45 -10.84 0.23
CA THR A 449 -5.77 -11.32 0.65
C THR A 449 -6.30 -12.48 -0.19
N THR A 450 -7.23 -13.25 0.37
CA THR A 450 -7.89 -14.39 -0.30
C THR A 450 -8.84 -14.03 -1.45
N ASP A 451 -9.07 -12.73 -1.73
CA ASP A 451 -9.80 -12.26 -2.92
C ASP A 451 -8.92 -12.25 -4.19
N ASP A 452 -7.66 -12.71 -4.08
CA ASP A 452 -6.74 -12.93 -5.19
C ASP A 452 -7.08 -14.21 -5.97
N ASP A 453 -8.29 -14.31 -6.55
CA ASP A 453 -8.77 -15.50 -7.28
C ASP A 453 -7.85 -15.93 -8.43
N LEU A 454 -6.96 -15.06 -8.92
CA LEU A 454 -5.95 -15.40 -9.92
C LEU A 454 -4.64 -15.91 -9.31
N ALA A 455 -4.14 -15.29 -8.22
CA ALA A 455 -2.90 -15.74 -7.58
C ALA A 455 -3.11 -17.01 -6.75
N LEU A 456 -4.25 -17.11 -6.07
CA LEU A 456 -4.69 -18.35 -5.44
C LEU A 456 -5.32 -19.30 -6.46
N GLY A 457 -5.85 -18.84 -7.59
CA GLY A 457 -6.28 -19.71 -8.69
C GLY A 457 -5.12 -20.49 -9.28
N ASP A 458 -3.97 -19.86 -9.47
CA ASP A 458 -2.74 -20.55 -9.88
C ASP A 458 -2.21 -21.45 -8.77
N ILE A 459 -2.21 -21.03 -7.50
CA ILE A 459 -1.80 -21.88 -6.36
C ILE A 459 -2.77 -23.05 -6.14
N ALA A 460 -4.08 -22.86 -6.31
CA ALA A 460 -5.13 -23.86 -6.15
C ALA A 460 -5.22 -24.78 -7.37
N ALA A 461 -4.93 -24.30 -8.58
CA ALA A 461 -4.76 -25.12 -9.78
C ALA A 461 -3.49 -25.95 -9.70
N ILE A 462 -2.40 -25.41 -9.14
CA ILE A 462 -1.20 -26.17 -8.76
C ILE A 462 -1.57 -27.25 -7.72
N VAL A 463 -2.41 -26.94 -6.73
CA VAL A 463 -2.92 -27.90 -5.74
C VAL A 463 -3.87 -28.94 -6.33
N THR A 464 -4.67 -28.59 -7.33
CA THR A 464 -5.60 -29.51 -8.01
C THR A 464 -4.86 -30.42 -9.00
N GLY A 465 -3.82 -29.91 -9.67
CA GLY A 465 -2.90 -30.69 -10.50
C GLY A 465 -1.92 -31.57 -9.70
N LEU A 466 -1.88 -31.44 -8.37
CA LEU A 466 -1.19 -32.36 -7.45
C LEU A 466 -2.07 -33.57 -7.04
N LEU A 467 -3.37 -33.56 -7.38
CA LEU A 467 -4.33 -34.63 -7.06
C LEU A 467 -4.77 -35.48 -8.27
N THR A 468 -4.22 -35.23 -9.45
CA THR A 468 -4.30 -36.10 -10.66
C THR A 468 -2.90 -36.34 -11.19
#